data_AF-G2I5L0-F1
#
_entry.id   AF-G2I5L0-F1
#
_cell.length_a   1.000
_cell.length_b   1.000
_cell.length_c   1.000
_cell.angle_alpha   90.00
_cell.angle_beta   90.00
_cell.angle_gamma   90.00
#
_symmetry.space_group_name_H-M   'P 1'
#
loop_
_entity.id
_entity.type
_entity.pdbx_description
1 polymer ?
#
loop_
_entity_poly.entity_id
_entity_poly.type
_entity_poly.pdbx_seq_one_letter_code
_entity_poly.pdbx_strand_id
1 'polypeptide(L)'
;MDFDVSYYKFHGVDRVGLLAALGLQDTDIADPNGDASYAIADLPNGWFVIRTQNDTGLIINYDRKTLCREGRLITCDVAAIDPLSQAAGYEQGEERWVVLHDGRNGDRLDLDVRGDVPDALLPLRQKAFVTAEREETDPRGPDSMLDVPLELIKAVTGFRHDRPQDVHPVPVFRWLKPVETT
;
A
#
# COMPACT_ATOMS: atom_id res chain seq x y z
N MET A 1 4.08 -14.47 7.16
CA MET A 1 4.80 -13.40 6.44
C MET A 1 4.44 -12.17 7.23
N ASP A 2 5.37 -11.70 8.03
CA ASP A 2 5.09 -10.73 9.08
C ASP A 2 5.50 -9.37 8.52
N PHE A 3 4.54 -8.67 7.95
CA PHE A 3 4.67 -7.26 7.63
C PHE A 3 4.38 -6.48 8.91
N ASP A 4 5.20 -5.54 9.37
CA ASP A 4 4.90 -4.80 10.61
C ASP A 4 3.79 -3.77 10.40
N VAL A 5 3.73 -3.18 9.20
CA VAL A 5 2.77 -2.13 8.84
C VAL A 5 2.23 -2.35 7.42
N SER A 6 0.93 -2.19 7.22
CA SER A 6 0.28 -2.17 5.90
C SER A 6 -0.38 -0.82 5.63
N TYR A 7 -0.47 -0.46 4.34
CA TYR A 7 -1.11 0.77 3.89
C TYR A 7 -2.14 0.49 2.79
N TYR A 8 -3.41 0.63 3.13
CA TYR A 8 -4.55 0.40 2.24
C TYR A 8 -5.08 1.74 1.73
N LYS A 9 -5.08 1.95 0.42
CA LYS A 9 -5.58 3.19 -0.20
C LYS A 9 -6.90 2.92 -0.88
N PHE A 10 -7.91 3.72 -0.56
CA PHE A 10 -9.27 3.55 -1.04
C PHE A 10 -9.70 4.80 -1.83
N HIS A 11 -10.50 4.61 -2.87
CA HIS A 11 -11.07 5.71 -3.66
C HIS A 11 -12.49 5.38 -4.11
N GLY A 12 -13.45 6.27 -3.84
CA GLY A 12 -14.86 6.04 -4.17
C GLY A 12 -15.52 4.94 -3.33
N VAL A 13 -14.97 4.66 -2.14
CA VAL A 13 -15.50 3.72 -1.15
C VAL A 13 -16.27 4.51 -0.09
N ASP A 14 -17.40 3.98 0.39
CA ASP A 14 -18.08 4.54 1.57
C ASP A 14 -17.22 4.37 2.82
N ARG A 15 -16.50 5.45 3.18
CA ARG A 15 -15.62 5.50 4.35
C ARG A 15 -16.37 5.20 5.65
N VAL A 16 -17.59 5.70 5.82
CA VAL A 16 -18.34 5.54 7.07
C VAL A 16 -18.76 4.08 7.22
N GLY A 17 -19.34 3.50 6.17
CA GLY A 17 -19.68 2.08 6.12
C GLY A 17 -18.47 1.16 6.31
N LEU A 18 -17.34 1.49 5.67
CA LEU A 18 -16.09 0.74 5.81
C LEU A 18 -15.58 0.75 7.26
N LEU A 19 -15.46 1.92 7.89
CA LEU A 19 -14.97 2.03 9.26
C LEU A 19 -15.91 1.30 10.24
N ALA A 20 -17.22 1.44 10.06
CA ALA A 20 -18.21 0.71 10.87
C ALA A 20 -18.07 -0.81 10.72
N ALA A 21 -17.89 -1.32 9.49
CA ALA A 21 -17.64 -2.74 9.24
C ALA A 21 -16.36 -3.22 9.93
N LEU A 22 -15.28 -2.43 9.85
CA LEU A 22 -14.01 -2.72 10.50
C LEU A 22 -14.06 -2.58 12.03
N GLY A 23 -15.17 -2.11 12.61
CA GLY A 23 -15.26 -1.81 14.05
C GLY A 23 -14.31 -0.67 14.46
N LEU A 24 -14.06 0.28 13.57
CA LEU A 24 -13.17 1.42 13.77
C LEU A 24 -13.96 2.72 13.79
N GLN A 25 -13.48 3.67 14.57
CA GLN A 25 -14.01 5.02 14.64
C GLN A 25 -12.87 6.04 14.49
N ASP A 26 -13.05 7.00 13.58
CA ASP A 26 -12.17 8.17 13.46
C ASP A 26 -12.33 9.08 14.68
N THR A 27 -11.22 9.37 15.34
CA THR A 27 -11.18 10.16 16.58
C THR A 27 -10.96 11.65 16.34
N ASP A 28 -10.65 12.05 15.10
CA ASP A 28 -10.17 13.38 14.74
C ASP A 28 -8.81 13.79 15.38
N ILE A 29 -8.18 12.92 16.17
CA ILE A 29 -6.91 13.19 16.84
C ILE A 29 -5.76 12.87 15.90
N ALA A 30 -4.87 13.83 15.65
CA ALA A 30 -3.69 13.62 14.82
C ALA A 30 -2.71 12.62 15.46
N ASP A 31 -2.09 11.80 14.63
CA ASP A 31 -1.06 10.83 14.99
C ASP A 31 0.25 11.13 14.22
N PRO A 32 0.98 12.19 14.63
CA PRO A 32 2.17 12.66 13.90
C PRO A 32 3.36 11.69 14.04
N ASN A 33 3.40 10.89 15.09
CA ASN A 33 4.50 9.97 15.37
C ASN A 33 4.28 8.57 14.79
N GLY A 34 3.04 8.25 14.43
CA GLY A 34 2.68 6.92 13.95
C GLY A 34 2.50 5.88 15.05
N ASP A 35 2.17 6.33 16.26
CA ASP A 35 2.08 5.49 17.46
C ASP A 35 0.76 4.69 17.48
N ALA A 36 -0.27 5.15 16.79
CA ALA A 36 -1.57 4.48 16.77
C ALA A 36 -1.53 3.16 15.97
N SER A 37 -2.16 2.12 16.50
CA SER A 37 -2.32 0.83 15.80
C SER A 37 -3.05 0.97 14.46
N TYR A 38 -4.00 1.90 14.40
CA TYR A 38 -4.73 2.23 13.19
C TYR A 38 -4.78 3.73 13.01
N ALA A 39 -4.52 4.20 11.79
CA ALA A 39 -4.64 5.61 11.47
C ALA A 39 -5.19 5.81 10.05
N ILE A 40 -5.90 6.93 9.84
CA ILE A 40 -6.48 7.31 8.56
C ILE A 40 -5.95 8.67 8.10
N ALA A 41 -5.74 8.83 6.80
CA ALA A 41 -5.43 10.13 6.20
C ALA A 41 -6.20 10.31 4.89
N ASP A 42 -6.77 11.48 4.67
CA ASP A 42 -7.36 11.85 3.38
C ASP A 42 -6.27 12.41 2.45
N LEU A 43 -6.32 12.04 1.17
CA LEU A 43 -5.49 12.64 0.14
C LEU A 43 -6.33 13.65 -0.67
N PRO A 44 -5.72 14.76 -1.14
CA PRO A 44 -6.40 15.81 -1.89
C PRO A 44 -6.97 15.35 -3.25
N ASN A 45 -6.55 14.19 -3.75
CA ASN A 45 -6.97 13.61 -5.02
C ASN A 45 -8.12 12.58 -4.87
N GLY A 46 -8.83 12.57 -3.74
CA GLY A 46 -10.01 11.73 -3.52
C GLY A 46 -9.72 10.32 -3.02
N TRP A 47 -8.45 9.97 -2.80
CA TRP A 47 -8.07 8.78 -2.06
C TRP A 47 -8.17 9.03 -0.55
N PHE A 48 -8.27 7.97 0.24
CA PHE A 48 -7.89 7.96 1.66
C PHE A 48 -7.04 6.73 1.97
N VAL A 49 -6.11 6.84 2.92
CA VAL A 49 -5.23 5.75 3.36
C VAL A 49 -5.63 5.31 4.76
N ILE A 50 -5.75 4.00 4.97
CA ILE A 50 -5.71 3.39 6.29
C ILE A 50 -4.35 2.73 6.49
N ARG A 51 -3.61 3.18 7.50
CA ARG A 51 -2.40 2.53 8.01
C ARG A 51 -2.80 1.55 9.11
N THR A 52 -2.27 0.34 9.06
CA THR A 52 -2.45 -0.67 10.11
C THR A 52 -1.11 -1.18 10.60
N GLN A 53 -0.90 -1.20 11.90
CA GLN A 53 0.04 -2.13 12.51
C GLN A 53 -0.58 -3.53 12.37
N ASN A 54 0.17 -4.50 11.84
CA ASN A 54 -0.36 -5.83 11.51
C ASN A 54 -0.27 -6.82 12.68
N ASP A 55 0.04 -6.34 13.88
CA ASP A 55 0.04 -7.09 15.14
C ASP A 55 -1.31 -7.75 15.45
N THR A 56 -2.40 -7.18 14.96
CA THR A 56 -3.79 -7.60 15.23
C THR A 56 -4.45 -8.37 14.09
N GLY A 57 -3.90 -8.32 12.88
CA GLY A 57 -4.46 -8.95 11.70
C GLY A 57 -5.81 -8.38 11.21
N LEU A 58 -6.26 -7.22 11.69
CA LEU A 58 -7.62 -6.72 11.43
C LEU A 58 -7.93 -6.61 9.93
N ILE A 59 -7.15 -5.84 9.16
CA ILE A 59 -7.45 -5.66 7.72
C ILE A 59 -6.93 -6.83 6.88
N ILE A 60 -5.86 -7.53 7.27
CA ILE A 60 -5.37 -8.69 6.51
C ILE A 60 -6.36 -9.86 6.52
N ASN A 61 -7.14 -10.01 7.59
CA ASN A 61 -8.18 -11.05 7.70
C ASN A 61 -9.50 -10.65 7.03
N TYR A 62 -9.64 -9.39 6.60
CA TYR A 62 -10.79 -8.94 5.83
C TYR A 62 -10.67 -9.33 4.36
N ASP A 63 -11.73 -9.95 3.86
CA ASP A 63 -11.88 -10.23 2.45
C ASP A 63 -11.77 -8.93 1.63
N ARG A 64 -10.82 -8.90 0.69
CA ARG A 64 -10.55 -7.75 -0.20
C ARG A 64 -11.79 -7.39 -1.02
N LYS A 65 -12.65 -8.37 -1.34
CA LYS A 65 -13.92 -8.10 -2.02
C LYS A 65 -14.84 -7.23 -1.17
N THR A 66 -14.87 -7.52 0.13
CA THR A 66 -15.69 -6.79 1.11
C THR A 66 -15.15 -5.38 1.36
N LEU A 67 -13.83 -5.22 1.43
CA LEU A 67 -13.18 -3.91 1.65
C LEU A 67 -13.41 -2.91 0.52
N CYS A 68 -13.64 -3.39 -0.71
CA CYS A 68 -13.78 -2.55 -1.89
C CYS A 68 -15.00 -2.94 -2.74
N ARG A 69 -16.14 -3.27 -2.11
CA ARG A 69 -17.38 -3.62 -2.83
C ARG A 69 -17.77 -2.57 -3.86
N GLU A 70 -17.51 -1.31 -3.54
CA GLU A 70 -17.67 -0.15 -4.40
C GLU A 70 -16.33 0.59 -4.48
N GLY A 71 -16.05 1.25 -5.59
CA GLY A 71 -14.81 2.01 -5.77
C GLY A 71 -13.57 1.14 -6.02
N ARG A 72 -12.41 1.65 -5.57
CA ARG A 72 -11.08 1.08 -5.82
C ARG A 72 -10.27 0.95 -4.54
N LEU A 73 -9.41 -0.07 -4.50
CA LEU A 73 -8.47 -0.35 -3.41
C LEU A 73 -7.08 -0.65 -3.99
N ILE A 74 -6.06 0.01 -3.47
CA ILE A 74 -4.64 -0.31 -3.73
C ILE A 74 -4.01 -0.84 -2.44
N THR A 75 -3.45 -2.04 -2.48
CA THR A 75 -2.69 -2.64 -1.37
C THR A 75 -1.19 -2.48 -1.58
N CYS A 76 -0.46 -2.49 -0.46
CA CYS A 76 0.99 -2.36 -0.42
C CYS A 76 1.50 -3.25 0.69
N ASP A 77 2.19 -4.32 0.32
CA ASP A 77 2.71 -5.32 1.24
C ASP A 77 4.22 -5.40 1.03
N VAL A 78 5.02 -5.11 2.08
CA VAL A 78 6.49 -5.03 2.00
C VAL A 78 7.13 -5.73 3.18
N ALA A 79 7.96 -6.72 2.92
CA ALA A 79 8.63 -7.46 3.98
C ALA A 79 9.77 -6.63 4.58
N ALA A 80 9.84 -6.59 5.92
CA ALA A 80 10.89 -5.85 6.62
C ALA A 80 12.28 -6.46 6.39
N ILE A 81 12.34 -7.79 6.29
CA ILE A 81 13.60 -8.54 6.20
C ILE A 81 13.80 -9.11 4.80
N ASP A 82 12.80 -9.75 4.22
CA ASP A 82 12.94 -10.34 2.89
C ASP A 82 12.88 -9.27 1.80
N PRO A 83 13.61 -9.42 0.68
CA PRO A 83 13.50 -8.55 -0.50
C PRO A 83 12.20 -8.86 -1.26
N LEU A 84 11.06 -8.65 -0.60
CA LEU A 84 9.73 -8.96 -1.10
C LEU A 84 8.84 -7.72 -1.01
N SER A 85 8.29 -7.31 -2.16
CA SER A 85 7.31 -6.22 -2.22
C SER A 85 6.19 -6.56 -3.18
N GLN A 86 4.96 -6.17 -2.82
CA GLN A 86 3.78 -6.42 -3.61
C GLN A 86 2.89 -5.18 -3.66
N ALA A 87 2.37 -4.90 -4.85
CA ALA A 87 1.29 -3.97 -5.09
C ALA A 87 0.16 -4.71 -5.79
N ALA A 88 -1.07 -4.52 -5.33
CA ALA A 88 -2.24 -5.04 -6.00
C ALA A 88 -3.34 -3.98 -6.09
N GLY A 89 -4.07 -3.99 -7.20
CA GLY A 89 -5.19 -3.10 -7.46
C GLY A 89 -6.49 -3.87 -7.57
N TYR A 90 -7.49 -3.39 -6.86
CA TYR A 90 -8.84 -3.95 -6.82
C TYR A 90 -9.85 -2.89 -7.24
N GLU A 91 -10.90 -3.33 -7.92
CA GLU A 91 -12.02 -2.49 -8.31
C GLU A 91 -13.31 -3.29 -8.17
N GLN A 92 -14.32 -2.72 -7.50
CA GLN A 92 -15.62 -3.37 -7.27
C GLN A 92 -15.48 -4.78 -6.68
N GLY A 93 -14.50 -4.95 -5.80
CA GLY A 93 -14.23 -6.20 -5.08
C GLY A 93 -13.48 -7.26 -5.88
N GLU A 94 -13.05 -6.98 -7.11
CA GLU A 94 -12.26 -7.93 -7.91
C GLU A 94 -10.81 -7.46 -8.05
N GLU A 95 -9.86 -8.40 -7.99
CA GLU A 95 -8.45 -8.12 -8.30
C GLU A 95 -8.33 -7.80 -9.80
N ARG A 96 -7.82 -6.61 -10.10
CA ARG A 96 -7.58 -6.15 -11.47
C ARG A 96 -6.16 -6.44 -11.90
N TRP A 97 -5.22 -6.27 -10.99
CA TRP A 97 -3.80 -6.48 -11.25
C TRP A 97 -3.00 -6.72 -9.97
N VAL A 98 -1.84 -7.35 -10.14
CA VAL A 98 -0.84 -7.54 -9.10
C VAL A 98 0.56 -7.48 -9.71
N VAL A 99 1.46 -6.84 -8.97
CA VAL A 99 2.90 -6.77 -9.26
C VAL A 99 3.63 -7.20 -7.99
N LEU A 100 4.43 -8.25 -8.11
CA LEU A 100 5.18 -8.85 -7.01
C LEU A 100 6.66 -8.92 -7.41
N HIS A 101 7.54 -8.41 -6.57
CA HIS A 101 8.96 -8.70 -6.63
C HIS A 101 9.32 -9.69 -5.53
N ASP A 102 9.93 -10.81 -5.88
CA ASP A 102 10.52 -11.77 -4.97
C ASP A 102 12.03 -11.92 -5.21
N GLY A 103 12.82 -11.07 -4.54
CA GLY A 103 14.28 -11.11 -4.62
C GLY A 103 14.94 -12.24 -3.83
N ARG A 104 14.18 -13.17 -3.26
CA ARG A 104 14.75 -14.28 -2.48
C ARG A 104 15.59 -15.19 -3.37
N ASN A 105 16.50 -15.94 -2.77
CA ASN A 105 17.48 -16.78 -3.48
C ASN A 105 18.42 -16.00 -4.43
N GLY A 106 18.47 -14.67 -4.32
CA GLY A 106 19.37 -13.83 -5.12
C GLY A 106 18.82 -13.40 -6.47
N ASP A 107 17.52 -13.62 -6.75
CA ASP A 107 16.92 -13.19 -8.02
C ASP A 107 16.55 -11.70 -8.02
N ARG A 108 17.55 -10.86 -8.30
CA ARG A 108 17.40 -9.39 -8.29
C ARG A 108 16.52 -8.84 -9.41
N LEU A 109 16.15 -9.67 -10.38
CA LEU A 109 15.38 -9.28 -11.57
C LEU A 109 13.96 -9.82 -11.58
N ASP A 110 13.61 -10.69 -10.61
CA ASP A 110 12.27 -11.24 -10.48
C ASP A 110 11.21 -10.13 -10.45
N LEU A 111 10.16 -10.31 -11.24
CA LEU A 111 8.99 -9.43 -11.20
C LEU A 111 7.83 -10.18 -11.83
N ASP A 112 6.95 -10.73 -10.99
CA ASP A 112 5.68 -11.32 -11.41
C ASP A 112 4.65 -10.20 -11.62
N VAL A 113 4.00 -10.24 -12.79
CA VAL A 113 3.07 -9.21 -13.26
C VAL A 113 1.85 -9.91 -13.81
N ARG A 114 0.68 -9.62 -13.23
CA ARG A 114 -0.59 -10.21 -13.65
C ARG A 114 -1.69 -9.16 -13.76
N GLY A 115 -2.62 -9.37 -14.69
CA GLY A 115 -3.81 -8.54 -14.87
C GLY A 115 -3.57 -7.23 -15.64
N ASP A 116 -4.55 -6.32 -15.52
CA ASP A 116 -4.59 -5.03 -16.22
C ASP A 116 -3.77 -3.97 -15.45
N VAL A 117 -2.44 -4.11 -15.50
CA VAL A 117 -1.51 -3.23 -14.78
C VAL A 117 -1.46 -1.80 -15.35
N PRO A 118 -1.20 -0.77 -14.52
CA PRO A 118 -1.07 0.61 -14.99
C PRO A 118 0.13 0.82 -15.93
N ASP A 119 -0.03 1.70 -16.93
CA ASP A 119 1.01 2.05 -17.92
C ASP A 119 2.32 2.54 -17.27
N ALA A 120 2.24 3.09 -16.07
CA ALA A 120 3.40 3.53 -15.28
C ALA A 120 4.38 2.39 -14.96
N LEU A 121 3.96 1.12 -14.99
CA LEU A 121 4.82 -0.03 -14.67
C LEU A 121 6.01 -0.15 -15.63
N LEU A 122 5.79 0.03 -16.93
CA LEU A 122 6.83 -0.20 -17.93
C LEU A 122 8.07 0.70 -17.73
N PRO A 123 7.95 2.03 -17.63
CA PRO A 123 9.11 2.88 -17.39
C PRO A 123 9.78 2.60 -16.03
N LEU A 124 9.01 2.26 -14.99
CA LEU A 124 9.57 1.90 -13.68
C LEU A 124 10.42 0.63 -13.75
N ARG A 125 9.91 -0.42 -14.41
CA ARG A 125 10.64 -1.68 -14.62
C ARG A 125 11.91 -1.48 -15.44
N GLN A 126 11.85 -0.68 -16.51
CA GLN A 126 13.03 -0.38 -17.33
C GLN A 126 14.12 0.32 -16.53
N LYS A 127 13.76 1.31 -15.73
CA LYS A 127 14.69 2.01 -14.84
C LYS A 127 15.34 1.05 -13.86
N ALA A 128 14.54 0.17 -13.23
CA ALA A 128 15.03 -0.80 -12.27
C ALA A 128 15.94 -1.87 -12.89
N PHE A 129 15.64 -2.30 -14.12
CA PHE A 129 16.49 -3.23 -14.87
C PHE A 129 17.88 -2.64 -15.13
N VAL A 130 17.95 -1.41 -15.64
CA VAL A 130 19.23 -0.72 -15.90
C VAL A 130 20.03 -0.54 -14.60
N THR A 131 19.37 -0.23 -13.49
CA THR A 131 20.00 -0.12 -12.18
C THR A 131 20.58 -1.46 -11.72
N ALA A 132 19.82 -2.55 -11.88
CA ALA A 132 20.26 -3.89 -11.48
C ALA A 132 21.46 -4.39 -12.32
N GLU A 133 21.48 -4.12 -13.63
CA GLU A 133 22.58 -4.50 -14.53
C GLU A 133 23.93 -3.86 -14.19
N ARG A 134 23.91 -2.68 -13.54
CA ARG A 134 25.14 -1.99 -13.14
C ARG A 134 25.77 -2.60 -11.88
N GLU A 135 25.08 -3.50 -11.18
CA GLU A 135 25.49 -4.05 -9.87
C GLU A 135 25.81 -2.99 -8.79
N GLU A 136 25.48 -1.72 -9.05
CA GLU A 136 25.97 -0.56 -8.30
C GLU A 136 25.11 -0.21 -7.07
N THR A 137 23.96 -0.88 -6.88
CA THR A 137 22.97 -0.45 -5.89
C THR A 137 22.60 -1.53 -4.89
N ASP A 138 22.27 -1.06 -3.68
CA ASP A 138 21.56 -1.84 -2.68
C ASP A 138 20.26 -2.39 -3.30
N PRO A 139 19.96 -3.71 -3.20
CA PRO A 139 18.67 -4.28 -3.58
C PRO A 139 17.45 -3.62 -2.94
N ARG A 140 17.64 -2.85 -1.84
CA ARG A 140 16.60 -2.03 -1.19
C ARG A 140 16.73 -0.54 -1.50
N GLY A 141 17.68 -0.16 -2.34
CA GLY A 141 17.90 1.20 -2.76
C GLY A 141 16.80 1.71 -3.70
N PRO A 142 16.76 3.04 -3.93
CA PRO A 142 15.90 3.63 -4.96
C PRO A 142 16.12 2.94 -6.31
N ASP A 143 15.05 2.82 -7.10
CA ASP A 143 15.11 2.25 -8.44
C ASP A 143 15.58 0.80 -8.49
N SER A 144 15.42 0.03 -7.40
CA SER A 144 15.60 -1.43 -7.41
C SER A 144 14.32 -2.13 -7.88
N MET A 145 14.38 -3.43 -8.21
CA MET A 145 13.16 -4.20 -8.52
C MET A 145 12.20 -4.26 -7.33
N LEU A 146 12.71 -4.27 -6.10
CA LEU A 146 11.93 -4.14 -4.87
C LEU A 146 11.15 -2.81 -4.82
N ASP A 147 11.68 -1.77 -5.43
CA ASP A 147 11.10 -0.42 -5.46
C ASP A 147 9.94 -0.31 -6.47
N VAL A 148 9.91 -1.17 -7.50
CA VAL A 148 8.96 -1.07 -8.62
C VAL A 148 7.49 -1.13 -8.15
N PRO A 149 7.06 -2.10 -7.31
CA PRO A 149 5.69 -2.10 -6.78
C PRO A 149 5.35 -0.83 -5.98
N LEU A 150 6.31 -0.28 -5.24
CA LEU A 150 6.11 0.89 -4.37
C LEU A 150 5.97 2.18 -5.16
N GLU A 151 6.79 2.35 -6.19
CA GLU A 151 6.67 3.46 -7.12
C GLU A 151 5.40 3.34 -7.98
N LEU A 152 4.95 2.14 -8.31
CA LEU A 152 3.67 1.94 -9.00
C LEU A 152 2.49 2.41 -8.13
N ILE A 153 2.49 2.08 -6.84
CA ILE A 153 1.49 2.58 -5.88
C ILE A 153 1.50 4.11 -5.83
N LYS A 154 2.70 4.70 -5.77
CA LYS A 154 2.87 6.15 -5.78
C LYS A 154 2.32 6.78 -7.06
N ALA A 155 2.62 6.20 -8.22
CA ALA A 155 2.12 6.68 -9.51
C ALA A 155 0.58 6.64 -9.61
N VAL A 156 -0.07 5.66 -8.98
CA VAL A 156 -1.54 5.51 -8.99
C VAL A 156 -2.23 6.42 -7.97
N THR A 157 -1.66 6.54 -6.77
CA THR A 157 -2.33 7.17 -5.61
C THR A 157 -1.76 8.53 -5.23
N GLY A 158 -0.57 8.87 -5.71
CA GLY A 158 0.25 9.98 -5.25
C GLY A 158 0.88 9.77 -3.87
N PHE A 159 0.72 8.57 -3.28
CA PHE A 159 1.18 8.25 -1.93
C PHE A 159 2.05 6.98 -1.84
N ARG A 160 3.14 7.09 -1.08
CA ARG A 160 4.07 6.02 -0.69
C ARG A 160 4.55 6.24 0.74
N HIS A 161 4.57 5.20 1.55
CA HIS A 161 4.72 5.32 3.01
C HIS A 161 6.11 5.74 3.51
N ASP A 162 7.16 5.41 2.76
CA ASP A 162 8.57 5.55 3.14
C ASP A 162 9.31 6.67 2.38
N ARG A 163 8.61 7.40 1.51
CA ARG A 163 9.18 8.44 0.65
C ARG A 163 8.29 9.70 0.63
N PRO A 164 8.82 10.86 0.19
CA PRO A 164 8.00 12.04 -0.03
C PRO A 164 6.81 11.76 -0.97
N GLN A 165 5.63 12.22 -0.56
CA GLN A 165 4.37 12.11 -1.29
C GLN A 165 4.31 13.10 -2.44
N ASP A 166 3.57 12.79 -3.50
CA ASP A 166 3.30 13.73 -4.61
C ASP A 166 2.03 14.57 -4.37
N VAL A 167 1.28 14.24 -3.32
CA VAL A 167 0.06 14.95 -2.94
C VAL A 167 0.34 16.12 -1.99
N HIS A 168 -0.34 17.25 -2.23
CA HIS A 168 -0.29 18.44 -1.38
C HIS A 168 -1.70 18.97 -1.03
N PRO A 169 -1.96 19.34 0.24
CA PRO A 169 -1.03 19.33 1.38
C PRO A 169 -0.62 17.90 1.78
N VAL A 170 0.47 17.79 2.55
CA VAL A 170 0.94 16.50 3.07
C VAL A 170 -0.19 15.87 3.92
N PRO A 171 -0.56 14.60 3.70
CA PRO A 171 -1.62 13.96 4.46
C PRO A 171 -1.28 13.90 5.95
N VAL A 172 -2.25 14.27 6.79
CA VAL A 172 -2.15 14.16 8.25
C VAL A 172 -2.90 12.91 8.68
N PHE A 173 -2.18 11.95 9.26
CA PHE A 173 -2.78 10.76 9.82
C PHE A 173 -3.50 11.08 11.13
N ARG A 174 -4.70 10.52 11.29
CA ARG A 174 -5.56 10.64 12.47
C ARG A 174 -5.83 9.26 13.05
N TRP A 175 -5.86 9.15 14.37
CA TRP A 175 -6.07 7.88 15.07
C TRP A 175 -7.46 7.31 14.80
N LEU A 176 -7.50 6.03 14.40
CA LEU A 176 -8.71 5.21 14.38
C LEU A 176 -8.76 4.35 15.66
N LYS A 177 -9.79 4.51 16.47
CA LYS A 177 -10.00 3.73 17.69
C LYS A 177 -10.92 2.52 17.42
N PRO A 178 -10.59 1.31 17.93
CA PRO A 178 -11.53 0.19 17.95
C PRO A 178 -12.78 0.51 18.76
N VAL A 179 -13.95 0.12 18.24
CA VAL A 179 -15.23 0.20 18.96
C VAL A 179 -15.37 -1.07 19.78
N GLU A 180 -15.45 -0.94 21.11
CA GLU A 180 -15.70 -2.08 21.99
C GLU A 180 -17.12 -2.63 21.73
N THR A 181 -17.22 -3.79 21.07
CA THR A 181 -18.46 -4.57 21.04
C THR A 181 -18.72 -5.13 22.44
N THR A 182 -19.74 -4.59 23.12
CA THR A 182 -20.25 -5.10 24.40
C THR A 182 -20.97 -6.43 24.22
#